data_AF-K1TFJ3-F1
#
_entry.id   AF-K1TFJ3-F1
#
_cell.length_a   1.000
_cell.length_b   1.000
_cell.length_c   1.000
_cell.angle_alpha   90.00
_cell.angle_beta   90.00
_cell.angle_gamma   90.00
#
_symmetry.space_group_name_H-M   'P 1'
#
loop_
_entity.id
_entity.type
_entity.pdbx_description
1 polymer ?
#
loop_
_entity_poly.entity_id
_entity_poly.type
_entity_poly.pdbx_seq_one_letter_code
_entity_poly.pdbx_strand_id
1 'polypeptide(L)'
;METTKTEINKEFPIKLVKELDKYIVGNDQYKIVLSMAIRDQIFTNKTKSILVMGPTGSGKSYMIEVLEKCKTCPKVNYTIMTEAVDDLTEAGVQGKELSDIFKRYKQKCIKENNDSFRGLIFIDEVDKLINPSYVSSGGSSEVYNRNAPIQH
;
A
#
# COMPACT_ATOMS: atom_id res chain seq x y z
N MET A 1 35.28 8.03 -6.80
CA MET A 1 34.32 9.15 -6.84
C MET A 1 33.20 8.81 -5.88
N GLU A 2 33.22 9.37 -4.67
CA GLU A 2 32.16 9.19 -3.67
C GLU A 2 30.97 10.07 -4.05
N THR A 3 29.95 9.48 -4.70
CA THR A 3 28.64 10.13 -4.78
C THR A 3 28.14 10.38 -3.37
N THR A 4 27.88 11.63 -3.03
CA THR A 4 27.45 12.03 -1.68
C THR A 4 26.06 11.45 -1.38
N LYS A 5 25.79 11.14 -0.11
CA LYS A 5 24.48 10.60 0.36
C LYS A 5 23.28 11.44 -0.14
N THR A 6 23.51 12.73 -0.39
CA THR A 6 22.54 13.69 -0.94
C THR A 6 22.24 13.47 -2.43
N GLU A 7 23.24 13.11 -3.24
CA GLU A 7 23.06 12.81 -4.67
C GLU A 7 22.31 11.49 -4.86
N ILE A 8 22.67 10.46 -4.10
CA ILE A 8 21.98 9.15 -4.08
C ILE A 8 20.49 9.34 -3.75
N ASN A 9 20.17 10.22 -2.80
CA ASN A 9 18.81 10.54 -2.40
C ASN A 9 17.99 11.22 -3.52
N LYS A 10 18.61 12.06 -4.35
CA LYS A 10 17.92 12.73 -5.48
C LYS A 10 17.75 11.80 -6.68
N GLU A 11 18.72 10.93 -6.95
CA GLU A 11 18.69 10.03 -8.10
C GLU A 11 17.79 8.80 -7.90
N PHE A 12 17.54 8.40 -6.65
CA PHE A 12 16.81 7.17 -6.34
C PHE A 12 15.45 7.07 -7.06
N PRO A 13 14.54 8.08 -7.01
CA PRO A 13 13.25 7.94 -7.68
C PRO A 13 13.38 7.80 -9.19
N ILE A 14 14.32 8.53 -9.80
CA ILE A 14 14.55 8.49 -11.25
C ILE A 14 15.05 7.11 -11.67
N LYS A 15 15.98 6.52 -10.90
CA LYS A 15 16.49 5.17 -11.17
C LYS A 15 15.42 4.10 -11.02
N LEU A 16 14.58 4.21 -9.98
CA LEU A 16 13.51 3.25 -9.76
C LEU A 16 12.45 3.33 -10.86
N VAL A 17 12.00 4.52 -11.25
CA VAL A 17 11.06 4.68 -12.38
C VAL A 17 11.63 4.06 -13.65
N LYS A 18 12.90 4.33 -13.98
CA LYS A 18 13.56 3.73 -15.15
C LYS A 18 13.66 2.21 -15.08
N GLU A 19 13.78 1.63 -13.88
CA GLU A 19 13.76 0.18 -13.72
C GLU A 19 12.36 -0.38 -13.95
N LEU A 20 11.34 0.25 -13.37
CA LEU A 20 9.94 -0.13 -13.54
C LEU A 20 9.49 -0.01 -15.01
N ASP A 21 9.98 1.00 -15.74
CA ASP A 21 9.70 1.22 -17.16
C ASP A 21 10.09 0.04 -18.06
N LYS A 22 11.05 -0.79 -17.64
CA LYS A 22 11.45 -1.98 -18.40
C LYS A 22 10.37 -3.06 -18.45
N TYR A 23 9.47 -3.05 -17.47
CA TYR A 23 8.43 -4.07 -17.30
C TYR A 23 7.02 -3.50 -17.46
N ILE A 24 6.83 -2.20 -17.17
CA ILE A 24 5.51 -1.58 -17.06
C ILE A 24 5.41 -0.39 -18.02
N VAL A 25 4.63 -0.58 -19.07
CA VAL A 25 4.27 0.49 -20.02
C VAL A 25 3.17 1.36 -19.42
N GLY A 26 3.35 2.68 -19.44
CA GLY A 26 2.40 3.64 -18.86
C GLY A 26 2.40 3.62 -17.33
N ASN A 27 1.27 3.99 -16.71
CA ASN A 27 1.15 4.14 -15.24
C ASN A 27 2.19 5.09 -14.62
N ASP A 28 2.57 6.15 -15.35
CA ASP A 28 3.68 7.04 -14.97
C ASP A 28 3.48 7.70 -13.61
N GLN A 29 2.26 8.14 -13.32
CA GLN A 29 1.93 8.71 -12.01
C GLN A 29 2.14 7.70 -10.88
N TYR A 30 1.74 6.44 -11.07
CA TYR A 30 1.92 5.41 -10.04
C TYR A 30 3.41 5.14 -9.80
N LYS A 31 4.21 4.97 -10.88
CA LYS A 31 5.66 4.79 -10.78
C LYS A 31 6.33 5.93 -10.02
N ILE A 32 5.98 7.18 -10.33
CA ILE A 32 6.54 8.37 -9.67
C ILE A 32 6.15 8.42 -8.19
N VAL A 33 4.86 8.30 -7.87
CA VAL A 33 4.36 8.41 -6.49
C VAL A 33 4.94 7.31 -5.61
N LEU A 34 4.96 6.07 -6.10
CA LEU A 34 5.56 4.93 -5.41
C LEU A 34 7.06 5.17 -5.16
N SER A 35 7.80 5.59 -6.19
CA SER A 35 9.24 5.84 -6.07
C SER A 35 9.57 6.96 -5.08
N MET A 36 8.75 8.00 -5.02
CA MET A 36 8.90 9.07 -4.04
C MET A 36 8.58 8.62 -2.61
N ALA A 37 7.57 7.79 -2.41
CA ALA A 37 7.24 7.27 -1.08
C ALA A 37 8.34 6.35 -0.52
N ILE A 38 8.88 5.45 -1.36
CA ILE A 38 9.99 4.58 -0.98
C ILE A 38 11.23 5.41 -0.62
N ARG A 39 11.56 6.43 -1.44
CA ARG A 39 12.65 7.38 -1.15
C ARG A 39 12.47 8.02 0.23
N ASP A 40 11.29 8.58 0.50
CA ASP A 40 11.05 9.30 1.75
C ASP A 40 11.14 8.36 2.96
N GLN A 41 10.69 7.12 2.84
CA GLN A 41 10.85 6.10 3.88
C GLN A 41 12.33 5.75 4.12
N ILE A 42 13.13 5.59 3.06
CA ILE A 42 14.54 5.21 3.16
C ILE A 42 15.42 6.35 3.70
N PHE A 43 15.27 7.56 3.16
CA PHE A 43 16.19 8.66 3.40
C PHE A 43 15.72 9.63 4.48
N THR A 44 14.42 9.68 4.77
CA THR A 44 13.85 10.63 5.75
C THR A 44 13.05 9.96 6.87
N ASN A 45 12.91 8.63 6.86
CA ASN A 45 12.06 7.86 7.78
C ASN A 45 10.60 8.34 7.80
N LYS A 46 10.12 8.96 6.72
CA LYS A 46 8.73 9.40 6.60
C LYS A 46 7.91 8.32 5.90
N THR A 47 6.93 7.76 6.61
CA THR A 47 5.98 6.80 6.06
C THR A 47 4.84 7.53 5.36
N LYS A 48 4.43 7.04 4.19
CA LYS A 48 3.27 7.55 3.44
C LYS A 48 2.33 6.40 3.11
N SER A 49 1.04 6.65 3.27
CA SER A 49 -0.01 5.77 2.73
C SER A 49 -0.40 6.28 1.35
N ILE A 50 -0.45 5.38 0.37
CA ILE A 50 -0.84 5.69 -1.01
C ILE A 50 -2.09 4.87 -1.32
N LEU A 51 -3.13 5.54 -1.80
CA LEU A 51 -4.28 4.88 -2.42
C LEU A 51 -4.11 4.92 -3.93
N VAL A 52 -4.18 3.75 -4.57
CA VAL A 52 -4.04 3.61 -6.02
C VAL A 52 -5.39 3.20 -6.59
N MET A 53 -5.94 4.02 -7.48
CA MET A 53 -7.21 3.74 -8.16
C MET A 53 -6.99 3.61 -9.66
N GLY A 54 -7.73 2.70 -10.30
CA GLY A 54 -7.69 2.49 -11.75
C GLY A 54 -8.54 1.28 -12.16
N PRO A 55 -8.87 1.14 -13.45
CA PRO A 55 -9.74 0.06 -13.92
C PRO A 55 -9.11 -1.32 -13.72
N THR A 56 -9.94 -2.37 -13.72
CA THR A 56 -9.47 -3.76 -13.68
C THR A 56 -8.57 -4.05 -14.89
N GLY A 57 -7.48 -4.79 -14.67
CA GLY A 57 -6.51 -5.09 -15.73
C GLY A 57 -5.50 -3.98 -16.05
N SER A 58 -5.51 -2.84 -15.34
CA SER A 58 -4.56 -1.74 -15.57
C SER A 58 -3.13 -1.99 -15.07
N GLY A 59 -2.82 -3.20 -14.60
CA GLY A 59 -1.47 -3.55 -14.12
C GLY A 59 -1.11 -3.08 -12.70
N LYS A 60 -2.08 -2.75 -11.85
CA LYS A 60 -1.82 -2.34 -10.44
C LYS A 60 -1.14 -3.45 -9.64
N SER A 61 -1.71 -4.64 -9.61
CA SER A 61 -1.11 -5.78 -8.89
C SER A 61 0.19 -6.24 -9.56
N TYR A 62 0.31 -6.13 -10.89
CA TYR A 62 1.55 -6.40 -11.61
C TYR A 62 2.69 -5.43 -11.22
N MET A 63 2.38 -4.17 -10.89
CA MET A 63 3.37 -3.22 -10.36
C MET A 63 4.06 -3.76 -9.09
N ILE A 64 3.28 -4.39 -8.21
CA ILE A 64 3.79 -4.96 -6.95
C ILE A 64 4.74 -6.11 -7.25
N GLU A 65 4.34 -7.02 -8.15
CA GLU A 65 5.16 -8.17 -8.56
C GLU A 65 6.48 -7.72 -9.21
N VAL A 66 6.43 -6.70 -10.07
CA VAL A 66 7.63 -6.11 -10.68
C VAL A 66 8.51 -5.48 -9.60
N LEU A 67 7.94 -4.75 -8.65
CA LEU A 67 8.70 -4.10 -7.58
C LEU A 67 9.44 -5.12 -6.70
N GLU A 68 8.81 -6.26 -6.39
CA GLU A 68 9.44 -7.37 -5.66
C GLU A 68 10.68 -7.93 -6.39
N LYS A 69 10.64 -7.94 -7.73
CA LYS A 69 11.75 -8.39 -8.59
C LYS A 69 12.81 -7.29 -8.77
N CYS A 70 12.42 -6.02 -8.78
CA CYS A 70 13.30 -4.93 -9.19
C CYS A 70 14.51 -4.73 -8.28
N LYS A 71 14.41 -4.95 -6.95
CA LYS A 71 15.51 -4.85 -5.95
C LYS A 71 16.65 -3.85 -6.27
N THR A 72 16.33 -2.73 -6.91
CA THR A 72 17.29 -1.71 -7.34
C THR A 72 17.54 -0.76 -6.18
N CYS A 73 18.61 -1.06 -5.42
CA CYS A 73 19.48 -0.20 -4.58
C CYS A 73 18.81 0.85 -3.66
N PRO A 74 19.01 0.79 -2.32
CA PRO A 74 20.30 0.58 -1.66
C PRO A 74 20.42 -0.75 -0.91
N LYS A 75 21.58 -1.02 -0.29
CA LYS A 75 21.86 -2.12 0.67
C LYS A 75 20.99 -2.07 1.96
N VAL A 76 19.79 -1.51 1.87
CA VAL A 76 18.82 -1.46 2.95
C VAL A 76 17.89 -2.62 2.69
N ASN A 77 17.88 -3.59 3.60
CA ASN A 77 16.90 -4.66 3.54
C ASN A 77 15.50 -4.03 3.54
N TYR A 78 14.70 -4.39 2.54
CA TYR A 78 13.41 -3.79 2.25
C TYR A 78 12.41 -4.91 2.01
N THR A 79 11.38 -4.97 2.86
CA THR A 79 10.38 -6.05 2.84
C THR A 79 9.14 -5.58 2.11
N ILE A 80 8.64 -6.38 1.17
CA ILE A 80 7.35 -6.12 0.52
C ILE A 80 6.39 -7.19 1.01
N MET A 81 5.20 -6.80 1.45
CA MET A 81 4.13 -7.71 1.86
C MET A 81 2.85 -7.31 1.14
N THR A 82 2.13 -8.30 0.63
CA THR A 82 0.83 -8.10 -0.01
C THR A 82 -0.21 -8.87 0.79
N GLU A 83 -1.30 -8.21 1.13
CA GLU A 83 -2.46 -8.79 1.81
C GLU A 83 -3.70 -8.41 1.00
N ALA A 84 -4.54 -9.38 0.66
CA ALA A 84 -5.83 -9.11 0.05
C ALA A 84 -6.85 -8.86 1.16
N VAL A 85 -7.82 -7.97 0.95
CA VAL A 85 -8.88 -7.72 1.93
C VAL A 85 -9.71 -8.96 2.24
N ASP A 86 -9.95 -9.85 1.27
CA ASP A 86 -10.69 -11.10 1.50
C ASP A 86 -10.04 -12.03 2.54
N ASP A 87 -8.71 -11.93 2.71
CA ASP A 87 -7.98 -12.66 3.74
C ASP A 87 -8.13 -12.04 5.14
N LEU A 88 -8.63 -10.80 5.22
CA LEU A 88 -8.74 -9.99 6.43
C LEU A 88 -10.16 -10.10 6.98
N THR A 89 -10.34 -10.90 8.02
CA THR A 89 -11.64 -11.06 8.68
C THR A 89 -11.76 -10.15 9.89
N GLU A 90 -12.98 -9.67 10.16
CA GLU A 90 -13.32 -9.07 11.44
C GLU A 90 -13.39 -10.16 12.53
N ALA A 91 -13.11 -9.78 13.79
CA ALA A 91 -12.93 -10.72 14.90
C ALA A 91 -14.08 -11.75 14.98
N GLY A 92 -13.78 -13.02 14.70
CA GLY A 92 -14.71 -14.14 14.92
C GLY A 92 -15.05 -15.00 13.70
N VAL A 93 -14.56 -14.71 12.50
CA VAL A 93 -14.68 -15.62 11.33
C VAL A 93 -13.28 -16.09 10.92
N GLN A 94 -13.13 -17.40 10.71
CA GLN A 94 -11.87 -18.08 10.41
C GLN A 94 -11.09 -17.35 9.28
N GLY A 95 -10.05 -16.60 9.65
CA GLY A 95 -9.27 -15.73 8.76
C GLY A 95 -8.21 -14.94 9.54
N LYS A 96 -7.36 -14.18 8.84
CA LYS A 96 -6.27 -13.40 9.45
C LYS A 96 -6.85 -12.08 9.96
N GLU A 97 -6.74 -11.78 11.25
CA GLU A 97 -7.22 -10.50 11.76
C GLU A 97 -6.47 -9.31 11.12
N LEU A 98 -7.22 -8.22 10.83
CA LEU A 98 -6.64 -6.96 10.36
C LEU A 98 -5.67 -6.36 11.38
N SER A 99 -5.99 -6.49 12.68
CA SER A 99 -5.15 -6.08 13.82
C SER A 99 -3.74 -6.70 13.77
N ASP A 100 -3.62 -7.87 13.15
CA ASP A 100 -2.39 -8.67 13.08
C ASP A 100 -1.53 -8.35 11.85
N ILE A 101 -1.97 -7.48 10.93
CA ILE A 101 -1.22 -7.16 9.71
C ILE A 101 0.20 -6.70 10.02
N PHE A 102 0.37 -5.84 11.03
CA PHE A 102 1.68 -5.35 11.45
C PHE A 102 2.52 -6.43 12.16
N LYS A 103 1.88 -7.36 12.88
CA LYS A 103 2.58 -8.50 13.49
C LYS A 103 3.14 -9.42 12.41
N ARG A 104 2.35 -9.74 11.38
CA ARG A 104 2.78 -10.53 10.22
C ARG A 104 3.89 -9.84 9.44
N TYR A 105 3.74 -8.54 9.19
CA TYR A 105 4.79 -7.73 8.56
C TYR A 105 6.10 -7.77 9.35
N LYS A 106 6.03 -7.62 10.67
CA LYS A 106 7.21 -7.72 11.56
C LYS A 106 7.87 -9.09 11.47
N GLN A 107 7.08 -10.17 11.50
CA GLN A 107 7.60 -11.54 11.34
C GLN A 107 8.27 -11.75 9.98
N LYS A 108 7.69 -11.21 8.89
CA LYS A 108 8.29 -11.25 7.56
C LYS A 108 9.62 -10.50 7.50
N CYS A 109 9.68 -9.30 8.08
CA CYS A 109 10.94 -8.53 8.20
C CYS A 109 12.02 -9.36 8.90
N ILE A 110 11.71 -10.00 10.03
CA ILE A 110 12.67 -10.83 10.77
C ILE A 110 13.15 -12.01 9.90
N LYS A 111 12.23 -12.70 9.20
CA LYS A 111 12.57 -13.81 8.31
C LYS A 111 13.47 -13.39 7.14
N GLU A 112 13.34 -12.15 6.67
CA GLU A 112 14.14 -11.58 5.59
C GLU A 112 15.42 -10.89 6.10
N ASN A 113 15.77 -11.03 7.38
CA ASN A 113 16.88 -10.34 8.04
C ASN A 113 16.80 -8.80 7.89
N ASN A 114 15.59 -8.26 7.82
CA ASN A 114 15.33 -6.83 7.72
C ASN A 114 15.16 -6.21 9.11
N ASP A 115 16.28 -5.91 9.76
CA ASP A 115 16.31 -5.30 11.10
C ASP A 115 15.81 -3.85 11.11
N SER A 116 15.70 -3.23 9.94
CA SER A 116 15.25 -1.85 9.80
C SER A 116 13.72 -1.72 9.80
N PHE A 117 12.99 -2.85 9.68
CA PHE A 117 11.53 -2.92 9.52
C PHE A 117 10.98 -1.99 8.41
N ARG A 118 11.81 -1.65 7.43
CA ARG A 118 11.44 -0.81 6.28
C ARG A 118 10.86 -1.65 5.16
N GLY A 119 9.84 -1.11 4.49
CA GLY A 119 9.11 -1.89 3.51
C GLY A 119 7.73 -1.35 3.19
N LEU A 120 7.01 -2.10 2.37
CA LEU A 120 5.67 -1.78 1.89
C LEU A 120 4.70 -2.87 2.31
N ILE A 121 3.51 -2.43 2.67
CA ILE A 121 2.34 -3.29 2.83
C ILE A 121 1.35 -2.86 1.76
N PHE A 122 1.10 -3.73 0.79
CA PHE A 122 0.06 -3.56 -0.21
C PHE A 122 -1.21 -4.23 0.27
N ILE A 123 -2.31 -3.48 0.25
CA ILE A 123 -3.64 -3.99 0.55
C ILE A 123 -4.41 -3.98 -0.78
N ASP A 124 -4.73 -5.15 -1.32
CA ASP A 124 -5.48 -5.29 -2.57
C ASP A 124 -6.98 -5.46 -2.29
N GLU A 125 -7.83 -5.11 -3.26
CA GLU A 125 -9.30 -5.19 -3.18
C GLU A 125 -9.91 -4.39 -2.02
N VAL A 126 -9.34 -3.23 -1.72
CA VAL A 126 -9.84 -2.29 -0.69
C VAL A 126 -11.28 -1.82 -0.93
N ASP A 127 -11.76 -1.89 -2.16
CA ASP A 127 -13.15 -1.61 -2.51
C ASP A 127 -14.14 -2.58 -1.85
N LYS A 128 -13.72 -3.81 -1.52
CA LYS A 128 -14.56 -4.77 -0.79
C LYS A 128 -14.84 -4.38 0.67
N LEU A 129 -13.99 -3.52 1.25
CA LEU A 129 -14.24 -2.93 2.58
C LEU A 129 -15.36 -1.88 2.55
N ILE A 130 -15.66 -1.32 1.37
CA ILE A 130 -16.62 -0.22 1.19
C ILE A 130 -17.98 -0.81 0.78
N ASN A 131 -18.56 -1.66 1.63
CA ASN A 131 -19.95 -2.10 1.47
C ASN A 131 -20.87 -1.27 2.40
N PRO A 132 -21.88 -0.54 1.88
CA PRO A 132 -22.83 0.23 2.70
C PRO A 132 -23.60 -0.61 3.74
N SER A 133 -23.76 -1.91 3.47
CA SER A 133 -24.35 -2.87 4.40
C SER A 133 -23.50 -3.09 5.66
N TYR A 134 -22.18 -2.83 5.61
CA TYR A 134 -21.29 -2.86 6.77
C TYR A 134 -21.53 -1.68 7.73
N VAL A 135 -22.01 -0.55 7.21
CA VAL A 135 -22.43 0.62 7.99
C VAL A 135 -23.80 0.39 8.64
N SER A 136 -24.56 -0.61 8.17
CA SER A 136 -25.94 -0.86 8.62
C SER A 136 -26.04 -1.83 9.81
N SER A 137 -24.95 -2.51 10.19
CA SER A 137 -24.93 -3.44 11.33
C SER A 137 -24.43 -2.81 12.65
N GLY A 138 -24.13 -1.52 12.66
CA GLY A 138 -23.61 -0.81 13.84
C GLY A 138 -24.12 0.62 13.94
N GLY A 139 -25.43 0.79 14.15
CA GLY A 139 -26.01 2.09 14.49
C GLY A 139 -27.38 2.30 13.87
N SER A 140 -28.38 2.45 14.73
CA SER A 140 -29.74 2.87 14.42
C SER A 140 -29.71 4.11 13.52
N SER A 141 -29.84 3.92 12.21
CA SER A 141 -30.00 5.02 11.27
C SER A 141 -31.44 5.49 11.32
N GLU A 142 -31.69 6.50 12.15
CA GLU A 142 -32.90 7.30 12.10
C GLU A 142 -32.88 8.08 10.78
N VAL A 143 -33.65 7.59 9.80
CA VAL A 143 -33.78 8.21 8.48
C VAL A 143 -34.57 9.50 8.66
N TYR A 144 -33.88 10.65 8.68
CA TYR A 144 -34.51 11.96 8.66
C TYR A 144 -35.20 12.19 7.30
N ASN A 145 -36.47 11.82 7.22
CA ASN A 145 -37.30 12.05 6.05
C ASN A 145 -37.64 13.55 5.95
N ARG A 146 -36.94 14.29 5.07
CA ARG A 146 -37.18 15.73 4.84
C ARG A 146 -38.51 16.06 4.16
N ASN A 147 -39.36 15.07 3.88
CA ASN A 147 -40.63 15.23 3.18
C ASN A 147 -41.87 14.84 4.03
N ALA A 148 -41.76 14.73 5.36
CA ALA A 148 -42.95 14.54 6.18
C ALA A 148 -43.80 15.83 6.20
N PRO A 149 -45.10 15.79 5.87
CA PRO A 149 -45.96 16.97 5.93
C PRO A 149 -46.13 17.40 7.39
N ILE A 150 -45.97 18.69 7.64
CA ILE A 150 -46.19 19.33 8.93
C ILE A 150 -47.69 19.21 9.23
N GLN A 151 -48.07 18.37 10.19
CA GLN A 151 -49.43 18.39 10.72
C GLN A 151 -49.50 19.42 11.85
N HIS A 152 -50.50 20.31 11.74
CA HIS A 152 -50.84 21.33 12.73
C HIS A 152 -51.33 20.73 14.04
#